data_AF-A0AAX6RJA0-F1
#
_entry.id   AF-A0AAX6RJA0-F1
#
_cell.length_a   1.000
_cell.length_b   1.000
_cell.length_c   1.000
_cell.angle_alpha   90.00
_cell.angle_beta   90.00
_cell.angle_gamma   90.00
#
_symmetry.space_group_name_H-M   'P 1'
#
loop_
_entity.id
_entity.type
_entity.pdbx_description
1 polymer ?
#
loop_
_entity_poly.entity_id
_entity_poly.type
_entity_poly.pdbx_seq_one_letter_code
_entity_poly.pdbx_strand_id
1 'polypeptide(L)'
;MNESRQQSLFFITLPDLHQLCAVPVILSNRVVDTEIRSTQMKMCRQLLLLHEDILISPVPGIFNQIWVVMTIPFFKAGKLNAYIEKYEAKMEAPQRVIPVILQNCLSYSFMARLAPAWNRAGHLLVQGRDFLSQMGKQSAIVLDINVTEAQVCLSIEVCTVRLPPPELKEFDISQSTIENFHTNKMAVIERHSILSNWCYILPSMKMGQIINILHAVPADCPFHSFEDFQMHWDDLYGYKLPEDDRNSKIYCNIYFRMIRERTFTYPFCNSTCRRCPLTTLFSGLAPAP
;
A
#
# COMPACT_ATOMS: atom_id res chain seq x y z
N MET A 1 2.00 33.43 1.44
CA MET A 1 3.44 33.42 1.78
C MET A 1 3.82 31.95 1.90
N ASN A 2 4.55 31.40 0.91
CA ASN A 2 4.92 29.99 0.86
C ASN A 2 5.91 29.70 1.99
N GLU A 3 5.50 28.98 3.03
CA GLU A 3 6.46 28.40 3.96
C GLU A 3 7.34 27.42 3.18
N SER A 4 8.64 27.64 3.21
CA SER A 4 9.64 26.73 2.66
C SER A 4 9.47 25.37 3.33
N ARG A 5 9.11 24.35 2.56
CA ARG A 5 9.05 22.96 3.03
C ARG A 5 10.39 22.60 3.68
N GLN A 6 10.35 22.18 4.93
CA GLN A 6 11.55 21.81 5.67
C GLN A 6 12.01 20.42 5.19
N GLN A 7 12.89 20.42 4.19
CA GLN A 7 13.50 19.23 3.62
C GLN A 7 14.87 18.99 4.27
N SER A 8 15.10 17.77 4.74
CA SER A 8 16.40 17.33 5.27
C SER A 8 17.00 16.28 4.35
N LEU A 9 18.29 16.41 4.05
CA LEU A 9 19.05 15.47 3.25
C LEU A 9 20.00 14.66 4.15
N PHE A 10 20.01 13.35 3.96
CA PHE A 10 20.92 12.44 4.64
C PHE A 10 21.71 11.64 3.62
N PHE A 11 23.01 11.53 3.84
CA PHE A 11 23.92 10.80 2.96
C PHE A 11 24.49 9.58 3.70
N ILE A 12 24.40 8.41 3.07
CA ILE A 12 24.83 7.14 3.63
C ILE A 12 25.84 6.52 2.66
N THR A 13 26.99 6.11 3.20
CA THR A 13 28.02 5.40 2.43
C THR A 13 27.54 4.01 2.03
N LEU A 14 27.80 3.62 0.78
CA LEU A 14 27.44 2.30 0.30
C LEU A 14 28.43 1.22 0.76
N PRO A 15 27.97 -0.02 0.98
CA PRO A 15 28.86 -1.16 1.07
C PRO A 15 29.53 -1.43 -0.28
N ASP A 16 30.60 -2.22 -0.27
CA ASP A 16 31.25 -2.67 -1.51
C ASP A 16 30.28 -3.51 -2.36
N LEU A 17 29.81 -2.93 -3.47
CA LEU A 17 28.86 -3.57 -4.37
C LEU A 17 29.42 -4.84 -5.02
N HIS A 18 30.75 -5.02 -5.05
CA HIS A 18 31.37 -6.24 -5.56
C HIS A 18 31.19 -7.45 -4.64
N GLN A 19 30.81 -7.22 -3.38
CA GLN A 19 30.51 -8.28 -2.40
C GLN A 19 29.02 -8.67 -2.40
N LEU A 20 28.22 -7.95 -3.17
CA LEU A 20 26.79 -8.19 -3.33
C LEU A 20 26.48 -8.81 -4.69
N CYS A 21 25.38 -9.55 -4.76
CA CYS A 21 24.79 -9.98 -6.02
C CYS A 21 23.31 -9.60 -6.07
N ALA A 22 22.82 -9.34 -7.27
CA ALA A 22 21.40 -9.18 -7.58
C ALA A 22 20.92 -10.45 -8.29
N VAL A 23 19.89 -11.10 -7.75
CA VAL A 23 19.31 -12.31 -8.34
C VAL A 23 17.88 -12.03 -8.79
N PRO A 24 17.55 -12.26 -10.08
CA PRO A 24 16.18 -12.23 -10.54
C PRO A 24 15.45 -13.49 -10.06
N VAL A 25 14.27 -13.30 -9.47
CA VAL A 25 13.35 -14.39 -9.15
C VAL A 25 12.13 -14.28 -10.04
N ILE A 26 11.84 -15.32 -10.81
CA ILE A 26 10.74 -15.37 -11.77
C ILE A 26 9.63 -16.26 -11.22
N LEU A 27 8.44 -15.69 -11.06
CA LEU A 27 7.21 -16.38 -10.66
C LEU A 27 6.61 -17.12 -11.86
N SER A 28 6.03 -18.29 -11.61
CA SER A 28 5.32 -19.04 -12.65
C SER A 28 4.08 -18.26 -13.14
N ASN A 29 3.90 -18.20 -14.46
CA ASN A 29 2.85 -17.38 -15.09
C ASN A 29 1.50 -18.11 -15.23
N ARG A 30 1.17 -19.01 -14.29
CA ARG A 30 0.02 -19.93 -14.41
C ARG A 30 -1.33 -19.29 -14.06
N VAL A 31 -1.32 -18.03 -13.63
CA VAL A 31 -2.47 -17.35 -13.02
C VAL A 31 -2.74 -16.02 -13.72
N VAL A 32 -3.94 -15.46 -13.57
CA VAL A 32 -4.29 -14.15 -14.13
C VAL A 32 -3.40 -13.03 -13.55
N ASP A 33 -2.97 -12.05 -14.35
CA ASP A 33 -2.01 -10.98 -14.00
C ASP A 33 -2.25 -10.30 -12.63
N THR A 34 -3.51 -10.14 -12.21
CA THR A 34 -3.87 -9.50 -10.94
C THR A 34 -3.47 -10.34 -9.72
N GLU A 35 -3.60 -11.65 -9.85
CA GLU A 35 -3.21 -12.61 -8.81
C GLU A 35 -1.69 -12.75 -8.75
N ILE A 36 -1.03 -12.75 -9.91
CA ILE A 36 0.44 -12.76 -9.98
C ILE A 36 1.04 -11.57 -9.24
N ARG A 37 0.52 -10.35 -9.46
CA ARG A 37 1.01 -9.16 -8.75
C ARG A 37 0.82 -9.25 -7.23
N SER A 38 -0.29 -9.82 -6.78
CA SER A 38 -0.57 -9.98 -5.35
C SER A 38 0.39 -11.00 -4.72
N THR A 39 0.62 -12.12 -5.41
CA THR A 39 1.61 -13.14 -5.04
C THR A 39 3.02 -12.56 -5.00
N GLN A 40 3.40 -11.75 -6.00
CA GLN A 40 4.69 -11.08 -6.08
C GLN A 40 4.94 -10.18 -4.87
N MET A 41 3.97 -9.33 -4.53
CA MET A 41 4.05 -8.42 -3.39
C MET A 41 4.12 -9.17 -2.07
N LYS A 42 3.28 -10.21 -1.90
CA LYS A 42 3.26 -11.07 -0.71
C LYS A 42 4.60 -11.78 -0.51
N MET A 43 5.14 -12.38 -1.58
CA MET A 43 6.45 -13.05 -1.55
C MET A 43 7.56 -12.07 -1.15
N CYS A 44 7.58 -10.86 -1.73
CA CYS A 44 8.56 -9.84 -1.38
C CYS A 44 8.53 -9.50 0.11
N ARG A 45 7.34 -9.21 0.65
CA ARG A 45 7.18 -8.83 2.06
C ARG A 45 7.56 -9.97 3.00
N GLN A 46 7.10 -11.19 2.74
CA GLN A 46 7.38 -12.34 3.61
C GLN A 46 8.85 -12.72 3.61
N LEU A 47 9.53 -12.73 2.46
CA LEU A 47 10.98 -12.97 2.40
C LEU A 47 11.77 -11.93 3.17
N LEU A 48 11.36 -10.66 3.07
CA LEU A 48 12.01 -9.56 3.77
C LEU A 48 11.86 -9.66 5.30
N LEU A 49 10.72 -10.16 5.78
CA LEU A 49 10.48 -10.39 7.21
C LEU A 49 11.19 -11.64 7.72
N LEU A 50 11.41 -12.63 6.85
CA LEU A 50 12.13 -13.86 7.20
C LEU A 50 13.65 -13.66 7.24
N HIS A 51 14.19 -12.75 6.43
CA HIS A 51 15.63 -12.53 6.28
C HIS A 51 15.99 -11.04 6.35
N GLU A 52 16.67 -10.64 7.41
CA GLU A 52 17.13 -9.26 7.60
C GLU A 52 18.30 -8.87 6.66
N ASP A 53 19.05 -9.87 6.18
CA ASP A 53 20.26 -9.70 5.37
C ASP A 53 20.00 -9.45 3.88
N ILE A 54 18.74 -9.37 3.45
CA ILE A 54 18.37 -9.17 2.05
C ILE A 54 17.63 -7.85 1.83
N LEU A 55 17.82 -7.29 0.63
CA LEU A 55 16.95 -6.28 0.06
C LEU A 55 16.18 -6.90 -1.11
N ILE A 56 14.93 -6.51 -1.29
CA ILE A 56 14.04 -7.13 -2.26
C ILE A 56 13.11 -6.09 -2.86
N SER A 57 12.73 -6.25 -4.12
CA SER A 57 11.65 -5.45 -4.71
C SER A 57 10.97 -6.17 -5.88
N PRO A 58 9.66 -5.96 -6.08
CA PRO A 58 9.04 -6.29 -7.35
C PRO A 58 9.64 -5.41 -8.46
N VAL A 59 9.88 -5.99 -9.63
CA VAL A 59 10.43 -5.22 -10.77
C VAL A 59 9.36 -4.26 -11.32
N PRO A 60 9.62 -2.95 -11.40
CA PRO A 60 8.66 -2.00 -11.95
C PRO A 60 8.22 -2.39 -13.37
N GLY A 61 6.90 -2.54 -13.57
CA GLY A 61 6.32 -2.87 -14.87
C GLY A 61 6.35 -4.37 -15.24
N ILE A 62 7.01 -5.23 -14.46
CA ILE A 62 7.08 -6.67 -14.71
C ILE A 62 6.42 -7.42 -13.54
N PHE A 63 5.25 -8.01 -13.78
CA PHE A 63 4.40 -8.55 -12.71
C PHE A 63 4.86 -9.90 -12.17
N ASN A 64 5.71 -10.63 -12.89
CA ASN A 64 6.19 -11.96 -12.49
C ASN A 64 7.67 -11.97 -12.08
N GLN A 65 8.33 -10.82 -11.89
CA GLN A 65 9.77 -10.78 -11.58
C GLN A 65 10.08 -9.98 -10.33
N ILE A 66 10.95 -10.50 -9.49
CA ILE A 66 11.42 -9.88 -8.25
C ILE A 66 12.94 -9.76 -8.32
N TRP A 67 13.50 -8.65 -7.86
CA TRP A 67 14.92 -8.52 -7.58
C TRP A 67 15.20 -8.84 -6.12
N VAL A 68 16.21 -9.67 -5.86
CA VAL A 68 16.74 -9.87 -4.52
C VAL A 68 18.22 -9.50 -4.53
N VAL A 69 18.61 -8.56 -3.67
CA VAL A 69 20.00 -8.16 -3.44
C VAL A 69 20.45 -8.71 -2.10
N MET A 70 21.58 -9.41 -2.10
CA MET A 70 22.14 -10.08 -0.93
C MET A 70 23.67 -10.18 -1.05
N THR A 71 24.33 -10.59 0.02
CA THR A 71 25.77 -10.87 -0.03
C THR A 71 26.04 -12.17 -0.80
N ILE A 72 27.19 -12.24 -1.49
CA ILE A 72 27.59 -13.47 -2.21
C ILE A 72 27.65 -14.71 -1.30
N PRO A 73 28.16 -14.64 -0.05
CA PRO A 73 28.11 -15.77 0.88
C PRO A 73 26.68 -16.21 1.22
N PHE A 74 25.74 -15.27 1.41
CA PHE A 74 24.35 -15.59 1.68
C PHE A 74 23.69 -16.33 0.50
N PHE A 75 23.94 -15.86 -0.72
CA PHE A 75 23.47 -16.54 -1.94
C PHE A 75 23.98 -17.97 -2.02
N LYS A 76 25.29 -18.19 -1.82
CA LYS A 76 25.93 -19.51 -1.88
C LYS A 76 25.41 -20.48 -0.82
N ALA A 77 24.92 -19.98 0.31
CA ALA A 77 24.31 -20.80 1.35
C ALA A 77 22.94 -21.37 0.96
N GLY A 78 22.32 -20.90 -0.14
CA GLY A 78 21.07 -21.48 -0.67
C GLY A 78 19.85 -21.31 0.23
N LYS A 79 19.90 -20.40 1.21
CA LYS A 79 18.84 -20.23 2.24
C LYS A 79 17.46 -19.90 1.66
N LEU A 80 17.42 -19.28 0.48
CA LEU A 80 16.17 -18.87 -0.17
C LEU A 80 15.53 -19.99 -1.03
N ASN A 81 16.28 -21.04 -1.38
CA ASN A 81 15.86 -22.01 -2.42
C ASN A 81 14.54 -22.68 -2.07
N ALA A 82 14.42 -23.25 -0.87
CA ALA A 82 13.21 -23.94 -0.43
C ALA A 82 11.99 -23.02 -0.39
N TYR A 83 12.19 -21.74 -0.02
CA TYR A 83 11.11 -20.77 0.00
C TYR A 83 10.67 -20.37 -1.41
N ILE A 84 11.62 -20.19 -2.33
CA ILE A 84 11.34 -19.83 -3.72
C ILE A 84 10.64 -20.98 -4.45
N GLU A 85 11.08 -22.22 -4.23
CA GLU A 85 10.44 -23.42 -4.77
C GLU A 85 8.99 -23.58 -4.26
N LYS A 86 8.72 -23.25 -2.99
CA LYS A 86 7.35 -23.24 -2.44
C LYS A 86 6.39 -22.32 -3.21
N TYR A 87 6.92 -21.23 -3.79
CA TYR A 87 6.15 -20.30 -4.63
C TYR A 87 6.14 -20.69 -6.11
N GLU A 88 6.60 -21.90 -6.46
CA GLU A 88 6.83 -22.35 -7.84
C GLU A 88 7.66 -21.35 -8.66
N ALA A 89 8.53 -20.61 -7.98
CA ALA A 89 9.35 -19.58 -8.59
C ALA A 89 10.76 -20.12 -8.88
N LYS A 90 11.49 -19.41 -9.74
CA LYS A 90 12.85 -19.79 -10.16
C LYS A 90 13.83 -18.64 -9.92
N MET A 91 14.97 -18.94 -9.31
CA MET A 91 16.12 -18.03 -9.29
C MET A 91 16.88 -18.14 -10.61
N GLU A 92 17.11 -17.00 -11.24
CA GLU A 92 18.00 -16.89 -12.39
C GLU A 92 19.46 -16.67 -11.96
N ALA A 93 20.37 -16.62 -12.93
CA ALA A 93 21.78 -16.41 -12.65
C ALA A 93 22.03 -15.08 -11.90
N PRO A 94 22.92 -15.06 -10.88
CA PRO A 94 23.28 -13.85 -10.16
C PRO A 94 23.96 -12.83 -11.09
N GLN A 95 23.65 -11.56 -10.89
CA GLN A 95 24.16 -10.43 -11.65
C GLN A 95 24.87 -9.43 -10.73
N ARG A 96 25.70 -8.57 -11.33
CA ARG A 96 26.31 -7.46 -10.60
C ARG A 96 25.23 -6.48 -10.15
N VAL A 97 25.34 -6.00 -8.92
CA VAL A 97 24.45 -4.96 -8.40
C VAL A 97 24.78 -3.64 -9.10
N ILE A 98 23.76 -3.03 -9.72
CA ILE A 98 23.82 -1.68 -10.30
C ILE A 98 22.94 -0.73 -9.50
N PRO A 99 23.21 0.60 -9.51
CA PRO A 99 22.51 1.56 -8.66
C PRO A 99 20.98 1.52 -8.78
N VAL A 100 20.43 1.33 -9.99
CA VAL A 100 18.97 1.25 -10.20
C VAL A 100 18.33 0.03 -9.53
N ILE A 101 18.99 -1.13 -9.54
CA ILE A 101 18.48 -2.33 -8.85
C ILE A 101 18.54 -2.09 -7.34
N LEU A 102 19.66 -1.56 -6.85
CA LEU A 102 19.85 -1.29 -5.43
C LEU A 102 18.84 -0.26 -4.92
N GLN A 103 18.59 0.82 -5.67
CA GLN A 103 17.61 1.84 -5.32
C GLN A 103 16.20 1.25 -5.19
N ASN A 104 15.77 0.43 -6.15
CA ASN A 104 14.45 -0.18 -6.12
C ASN A 104 14.29 -1.14 -4.94
N CYS A 105 15.27 -2.02 -4.72
CA CYS A 105 15.28 -2.95 -3.59
C CYS A 105 15.34 -2.23 -2.25
N LEU A 106 16.23 -1.24 -2.11
CA LEU A 106 16.34 -0.45 -0.89
C LEU A 106 15.04 0.31 -0.62
N SER A 107 14.47 0.96 -1.63
CA SER A 107 13.23 1.72 -1.48
C SER A 107 12.07 0.83 -1.03
N TYR A 108 11.85 -0.31 -1.69
CA TYR A 108 10.79 -1.22 -1.28
C TYR A 108 11.05 -1.79 0.11
N SER A 109 12.26 -2.32 0.36
CA SER A 109 12.60 -2.96 1.63
C SER A 109 12.51 -2.01 2.81
N PHE A 110 12.96 -0.77 2.64
CA PHE A 110 12.88 0.26 3.66
C PHE A 110 11.43 0.53 4.04
N MET A 111 10.57 0.79 3.05
CA MET A 111 9.15 1.07 3.27
C MET A 111 8.43 -0.12 3.92
N ALA A 112 8.72 -1.35 3.45
CA ALA A 112 8.12 -2.55 3.98
C ALA A 112 8.49 -2.83 5.43
N ARG A 113 9.75 -2.55 5.84
CA ARG A 113 10.24 -2.71 7.22
C ARG A 113 9.69 -1.64 8.17
N LEU A 114 9.39 -0.45 7.66
CA LEU A 114 8.80 0.60 8.49
C LEU A 114 7.34 0.33 8.87
N ALA A 115 6.59 -0.40 8.05
CA ALA A 115 5.22 -0.79 8.37
C ALA A 115 5.19 -1.83 9.50
N PRO A 116 4.33 -1.69 10.52
CA PRO A 116 3.18 -0.77 10.58
C PRO A 116 3.46 0.56 11.30
N ALA A 117 4.70 0.86 11.73
CA ALA A 117 5.00 2.10 12.43
C ALA A 117 4.93 3.33 11.50
N TRP A 118 5.27 3.15 10.22
CA TRP A 118 5.01 4.13 9.16
C TRP A 118 4.41 3.43 7.94
N ASN A 119 3.28 3.94 7.46
CA ASN A 119 2.45 3.29 6.46
C ASN A 119 2.38 4.11 5.18
N ARG A 120 2.64 3.46 4.04
CA ARG A 120 2.63 4.14 2.74
C ARG A 120 1.23 4.49 2.29
N ALA A 121 0.87 5.77 2.21
CA ALA A 121 -0.34 6.27 1.57
C ALA A 121 0.02 7.14 0.35
N GLY A 122 0.02 6.55 -0.84
CA GLY A 122 0.48 7.17 -2.07
C GLY A 122 2.00 7.38 -2.06
N HIS A 123 2.43 8.65 -2.02
CA HIS A 123 3.84 9.05 -1.88
C HIS A 123 4.20 9.43 -0.43
N LEU A 124 3.24 9.38 0.49
CA LEU A 124 3.42 9.72 1.90
C LEU A 124 3.69 8.46 2.72
N LEU A 125 4.47 8.61 3.78
CA LEU A 125 4.54 7.68 4.90
C LEU A 125 3.82 8.31 6.10
N VAL A 126 2.72 7.72 6.52
CA VAL A 126 1.90 8.21 7.65
C VAL A 126 2.28 7.44 8.91
N GLN A 127 2.53 8.16 10.01
CA GLN A 127 2.96 7.56 11.27
C GLN A 127 1.80 6.85 11.99
N GLY A 128 2.09 5.69 12.57
CA GLY A 128 1.24 4.98 13.52
C GLY A 128 0.58 3.73 12.95
N ARG A 129 0.50 2.68 13.78
CA ARG A 129 -0.16 1.40 13.45
C ARG A 129 -1.64 1.59 13.09
N ASP A 130 -2.31 2.46 13.84
CA ASP A 130 -3.76 2.67 13.76
C ASP A 130 -4.13 3.93 12.96
N PHE A 131 -3.26 4.36 12.03
CA PHE A 131 -3.39 5.62 11.28
C PHE A 131 -4.71 5.74 10.50
N LEU A 132 -5.32 4.60 10.14
CA LEU A 132 -6.61 4.52 9.44
C LEU A 132 -7.78 4.97 10.33
N SER A 133 -7.68 4.82 11.65
CA SER A 133 -8.75 5.13 12.59
C SER A 133 -8.66 6.55 13.17
N GLN A 134 -7.63 7.32 12.78
CA GLN A 134 -7.37 8.63 13.37
C GLN A 134 -8.19 9.73 12.67
N MET A 135 -9.05 10.41 13.43
CA MET A 135 -9.86 11.55 12.93
C MET A 135 -9.05 12.86 12.80
N GLY A 136 -7.94 12.96 13.52
CA GLY A 136 -7.13 14.16 13.72
C GLY A 136 -5.98 14.34 12.72
N LYS A 137 -5.15 15.35 13.00
CA LYS A 137 -3.88 15.58 12.31
C LYS A 137 -2.90 14.46 12.65
N GLN A 138 -2.18 13.97 11.65
CA GLN A 138 -1.20 12.90 11.79
C GLN A 138 0.13 13.34 11.18
N SER A 139 1.23 12.94 11.81
CA SER A 139 2.57 13.14 11.26
C SER A 139 2.74 12.27 10.01
N ALA A 140 3.26 12.88 8.96
CA ALA A 140 3.64 12.16 7.75
C ALA A 140 4.96 12.69 7.21
N ILE A 141 5.61 11.88 6.39
CA ILE A 141 6.81 12.29 5.65
C ILE A 141 6.66 11.96 4.17
N VAL A 142 7.27 12.78 3.32
CA VAL A 142 7.65 12.40 1.96
C VAL A 142 9.10 11.92 2.04
N LEU A 143 9.36 10.71 1.54
CA LEU A 143 10.69 10.12 1.52
C LEU A 143 11.08 9.76 0.09
N ASP A 144 12.15 10.38 -0.39
CA ASP A 144 12.80 10.04 -1.65
C ASP A 144 14.17 9.41 -1.39
N ILE A 145 14.45 8.30 -2.07
CA ILE A 145 15.70 7.55 -1.94
C ILE A 145 16.37 7.55 -3.30
N ASN A 146 17.58 8.10 -3.36
CA ASN A 146 18.40 8.11 -4.57
C ASN A 146 19.71 7.37 -4.30
N VAL A 147 20.10 6.48 -5.20
CA VAL A 147 21.32 5.68 -5.08
C VAL A 147 22.25 5.97 -6.25
N THR A 148 23.48 6.32 -5.91
CA THR A 148 24.60 6.49 -6.86
C THR A 148 25.58 5.33 -6.71
N GLU A 149 26.69 5.32 -7.45
CA GLU A 149 27.74 4.31 -7.23
C GLU A 149 28.48 4.48 -5.89
N ALA A 150 28.47 5.69 -5.32
CA ALA A 150 29.26 6.01 -4.11
C ALA A 150 28.42 6.08 -2.83
N GLN A 151 27.17 6.56 -2.93
CA GLN A 151 26.34 6.87 -1.76
C GLN A 151 24.84 6.74 -2.03
N VAL A 152 24.09 6.59 -0.95
CA VAL A 152 22.64 6.75 -0.90
C VAL A 152 22.31 8.12 -0.33
N CYS A 153 21.41 8.84 -0.99
CA CYS A 153 20.83 10.09 -0.52
C CYS A 153 19.36 9.84 -0.14
N LEU A 154 19.01 10.16 1.10
CA LEU A 154 17.64 10.21 1.59
C LEU A 154 17.19 11.67 1.66
N SER A 155 16.08 11.99 1.02
CA SER A 155 15.40 13.27 1.14
C SER A 155 14.12 13.08 1.94
N ILE A 156 14.00 13.78 3.07
CA ILE A 156 12.86 13.68 3.98
C ILE A 156 12.21 15.05 4.12
N GLU A 157 10.94 15.14 3.73
CA GLU A 157 10.08 16.31 3.97
C GLU A 157 9.05 15.95 5.04
N VAL A 158 8.99 16.72 6.12
CA VAL A 158 7.99 16.54 7.17
C VAL A 158 6.70 17.25 6.79
N CYS A 159 5.58 16.56 6.92
CA CYS A 159 4.26 17.13 6.67
C CYS A 159 3.23 16.64 7.69
N THR A 160 2.06 17.28 7.69
CA THR A 160 0.92 16.87 8.51
C THR A 160 -0.25 16.56 7.60
N VAL A 161 -0.86 15.40 7.80
CA VAL A 161 -1.99 14.93 6.98
C VAL A 161 -3.21 14.70 7.86
N ARG A 162 -4.39 14.71 7.24
CA ARG A 162 -5.64 14.28 7.89
C ARG A 162 -6.29 13.26 6.96
N LEU A 163 -6.42 12.03 7.44
CA LEU A 163 -7.00 10.91 6.71
C LEU A 163 -8.11 10.28 7.57
N PRO A 164 -9.21 11.01 7.85
CA PRO A 164 -10.26 10.48 8.68
C PRO A 164 -10.98 9.34 7.96
N PRO A 165 -11.45 8.31 8.69
CA PRO A 165 -12.39 7.33 8.15
C PRO A 165 -13.56 8.01 7.41
N PRO A 166 -13.94 7.49 6.24
CA PRO A 166 -15.06 8.01 5.47
C PRO A 166 -16.38 7.68 6.17
N GLU A 167 -17.32 8.62 6.11
CA GLU A 167 -18.70 8.42 6.60
C GLU A 167 -19.69 8.43 5.42
N LEU A 168 -20.78 7.66 5.50
CA LEU A 168 -21.79 7.59 4.43
C LEU A 168 -22.37 8.96 4.07
N LYS A 169 -22.59 9.81 5.08
CA LYS A 169 -23.11 11.17 4.92
C LYS A 169 -22.21 12.05 4.06
N GLU A 170 -20.93 11.73 3.96
CA GLU A 170 -20.03 12.48 3.11
C GLU A 170 -20.40 12.26 1.64
N PHE A 171 -20.82 11.07 1.22
CA PHE A 171 -21.03 10.77 -0.20
C PHE A 171 -22.31 11.36 -0.81
N ASP A 172 -22.91 12.35 -0.14
CA ASP A 172 -24.14 13.04 -0.52
C ASP A 172 -25.30 12.05 -0.75
N ILE A 173 -25.36 11.02 0.09
CA ILE A 173 -26.43 10.02 0.14
C ILE A 173 -27.56 10.59 1.03
N SER A 174 -28.81 10.40 0.61
CA SER A 174 -29.95 10.90 1.38
C SER A 174 -30.04 10.25 2.78
N GLN A 175 -30.46 11.01 3.78
CA GLN A 175 -30.56 10.54 5.16
C GLN A 175 -31.49 9.32 5.29
N SER A 176 -32.61 9.30 4.55
CA SER A 176 -33.53 8.16 4.54
C SER A 176 -32.90 6.89 3.95
N THR A 177 -32.05 7.03 2.93
CA THR A 177 -31.28 5.90 2.37
C THR A 177 -30.27 5.37 3.39
N ILE A 178 -29.58 6.25 4.12
CA ILE A 178 -28.62 5.88 5.17
C ILE A 178 -29.34 5.15 6.32
N GLU A 179 -30.48 5.67 6.79
CA GLU A 179 -31.27 5.06 7.85
C GLU A 179 -31.81 3.68 7.46
N ASN A 180 -32.32 3.54 6.23
CA ASN A 180 -32.72 2.25 5.69
C ASN A 180 -31.53 1.28 5.61
N PHE A 181 -30.36 1.76 5.18
CA PHE A 181 -29.15 0.95 5.12
C PHE A 181 -28.71 0.44 6.49
N HIS A 182 -28.75 1.28 7.54
CA HIS A 182 -28.40 0.84 8.89
C HIS A 182 -29.42 -0.13 9.50
N THR A 183 -30.71 0.02 9.16
CA THR A 183 -31.79 -0.81 9.72
C THR A 183 -31.92 -2.16 9.02
N ASN A 184 -31.68 -2.21 7.71
CA ASN A 184 -31.80 -3.41 6.90
C ASN A 184 -30.42 -3.95 6.49
N LYS A 185 -30.02 -5.09 7.07
CA LYS A 185 -28.74 -5.76 6.78
C LYS A 185 -28.59 -6.26 5.33
N MET A 186 -29.69 -6.35 4.57
CA MET A 186 -29.68 -6.73 3.15
C MET A 186 -29.73 -5.52 2.22
N ALA A 187 -29.84 -4.29 2.76
CA ALA A 187 -29.88 -3.11 1.94
C ALA A 187 -28.53 -2.88 1.25
N VAL A 188 -28.61 -2.35 0.03
CA VAL A 188 -27.48 -1.92 -0.78
C VAL A 188 -27.71 -0.47 -1.17
N ILE A 189 -26.69 0.38 -0.97
CA ILE A 189 -26.73 1.74 -1.49
C ILE A 189 -26.19 1.69 -2.92
N GLU A 190 -27.08 1.83 -3.88
CA GLU A 190 -26.78 1.77 -5.30
C GLU A 190 -26.13 3.05 -5.82
N ARG A 191 -25.38 2.94 -6.93
CA ARG A 191 -24.61 4.06 -7.53
C ARG A 191 -25.38 5.36 -7.69
N HIS A 192 -26.64 5.27 -8.11
CA HIS A 192 -27.50 6.42 -8.36
C HIS A 192 -27.89 7.17 -7.08
N SER A 193 -27.80 6.52 -5.91
CA SER A 193 -28.01 7.13 -4.60
C SER A 193 -26.75 7.78 -4.03
N ILE A 194 -25.60 7.62 -4.69
CA ILE A 194 -24.29 8.14 -4.26
C ILE A 194 -23.91 9.30 -5.19
N LEU A 195 -24.37 10.51 -4.88
CA LEU A 195 -24.15 11.67 -5.75
C LEU A 195 -22.66 12.03 -5.86
N SER A 196 -21.92 11.87 -4.77
CA SER A 196 -20.47 12.11 -4.72
C SER A 196 -19.68 10.81 -4.65
N ASN A 197 -19.67 10.05 -5.73
CA ASN A 197 -19.11 8.69 -5.74
C ASN A 197 -17.60 8.56 -6.01
N TRP A 198 -16.83 9.64 -6.07
CA TRP A 198 -15.37 9.56 -6.27
C TRP A 198 -14.60 9.64 -4.95
N CYS A 199 -13.61 8.76 -4.78
CA CYS A 199 -12.71 8.75 -3.62
C CYS A 199 -11.31 8.23 -3.96
N TYR A 200 -10.34 8.47 -3.08
CA TYR A 200 -8.98 7.93 -3.19
C TYR A 200 -8.88 6.60 -2.45
N ILE A 201 -8.21 5.61 -3.06
CA ILE A 201 -8.13 4.25 -2.54
C ILE A 201 -6.72 3.91 -2.08
N LEU A 202 -6.61 3.51 -0.81
CA LEU A 202 -5.35 3.07 -0.21
C LEU A 202 -4.89 1.71 -0.78
N PRO A 203 -3.59 1.38 -0.65
CA PRO A 203 -2.50 2.27 -0.25
C PRO A 203 -2.05 3.19 -1.40
N SER A 204 -2.50 2.95 -2.64
CA SER A 204 -2.00 3.65 -3.83
C SER A 204 -2.43 5.11 -3.93
N MET A 205 -3.48 5.50 -3.20
CA MET A 205 -4.17 6.78 -3.31
C MET A 205 -4.59 7.09 -4.75
N LYS A 206 -4.96 6.05 -5.53
CA LYS A 206 -5.56 6.21 -6.85
C LYS A 206 -7.03 6.56 -6.70
N MET A 207 -7.50 7.43 -7.57
CA MET A 207 -8.91 7.81 -7.60
C MET A 207 -9.76 6.68 -8.20
N GLY A 208 -10.81 6.29 -7.50
CA GLY A 208 -11.76 5.27 -7.88
C GLY A 208 -13.20 5.76 -7.67
N GLN A 209 -14.14 5.07 -8.31
CA GLN A 209 -15.55 5.40 -8.21
C GLN A 209 -16.30 4.31 -7.44
N ILE A 210 -17.04 4.71 -6.41
CA ILE A 210 -17.94 3.83 -5.66
C ILE A 210 -19.14 3.49 -6.54
N ILE A 211 -19.33 2.20 -6.77
CA ILE A 211 -20.46 1.66 -7.54
C ILE A 211 -21.61 1.31 -6.60
N ASN A 212 -21.33 0.68 -5.47
CA ASN A 212 -22.33 0.42 -4.45
C ASN A 212 -21.68 0.20 -3.08
N ILE A 213 -22.51 0.29 -2.03
CA ILE A 213 -22.13 0.06 -0.63
C ILE A 213 -23.04 -1.03 -0.06
N LEU A 214 -22.44 -1.98 0.64
CA LEU A 214 -23.05 -3.27 1.00
C LEU A 214 -22.59 -3.75 2.39
N HIS A 215 -23.41 -4.57 3.05
CA HIS A 215 -23.10 -5.18 4.36
C HIS A 215 -22.44 -6.57 4.28
N ALA A 216 -22.48 -7.22 3.12
CA ALA A 216 -22.02 -8.59 2.94
C ALA A 216 -21.16 -8.72 1.69
N VAL A 217 -19.98 -9.30 1.81
CA VAL A 217 -19.02 -9.44 0.71
C VAL A 217 -19.67 -10.18 -0.48
N PRO A 218 -19.56 -9.67 -1.73
CA PRO A 218 -20.13 -10.32 -2.90
C PRO A 218 -19.59 -11.74 -3.11
N ALA A 219 -20.40 -12.65 -3.66
CA ALA A 219 -20.02 -14.05 -3.86
C ALA A 219 -18.87 -14.24 -4.87
N ASP A 220 -18.70 -13.29 -5.79
CA ASP A 220 -17.61 -13.22 -6.78
C ASP A 220 -16.31 -12.61 -6.21
N CYS A 221 -16.34 -12.14 -4.97
CA CYS A 221 -15.15 -11.64 -4.29
C CYS A 221 -14.23 -12.81 -3.88
N PRO A 222 -12.90 -12.69 -4.07
CA PRO A 222 -11.95 -13.70 -3.59
C PRO A 222 -11.83 -13.77 -2.06
N PHE A 223 -12.43 -12.83 -1.33
CA PHE A 223 -12.42 -12.77 0.12
C PHE A 223 -13.81 -13.14 0.64
N HIS A 224 -13.89 -13.98 1.67
CA HIS A 224 -15.15 -14.48 2.22
C HIS A 224 -15.44 -13.93 3.61
N SER A 225 -14.43 -13.37 4.26
CA SER A 225 -14.51 -12.78 5.59
C SER A 225 -13.75 -11.46 5.66
N PHE A 226 -14.03 -10.68 6.71
CA PHE A 226 -13.21 -9.50 7.01
C PHE A 226 -11.78 -9.87 7.41
N GLU A 227 -11.59 -11.02 8.05
CA GLU A 227 -10.27 -11.55 8.40
C GLU A 227 -9.41 -11.78 7.15
N ASP A 228 -10.02 -12.24 6.06
CA ASP A 228 -9.32 -12.35 4.76
C ASP A 228 -8.81 -11.00 4.26
N PHE A 229 -9.60 -9.92 4.43
CA PHE A 229 -9.13 -8.57 4.12
C PHE A 229 -8.01 -8.14 5.06
N GLN A 230 -8.10 -8.41 6.36
CA GLN A 230 -7.03 -8.07 7.30
C GLN A 230 -5.73 -8.78 6.93
N MET A 231 -5.78 -10.09 6.69
CA MET A 231 -4.62 -10.88 6.26
C MET A 231 -4.06 -10.37 4.94
N HIS A 232 -4.91 -10.10 3.95
CA HIS A 232 -4.46 -9.60 2.65
C HIS A 232 -3.73 -8.26 2.76
N TRP A 233 -4.30 -7.30 3.50
CA TRP A 233 -3.71 -5.97 3.65
C TRP A 233 -2.43 -5.99 4.49
N ASP A 234 -2.34 -6.87 5.49
CA ASP A 234 -1.13 -7.07 6.28
C ASP A 234 -0.02 -7.75 5.46
N ASP A 235 -0.36 -8.82 4.74
CA ASP A 235 0.56 -9.59 3.90
C ASP A 235 1.13 -8.78 2.73
N LEU A 236 0.37 -7.85 2.16
CA LEU A 236 0.81 -7.06 1.00
C LEU A 236 1.45 -5.73 1.41
N TYR A 237 0.89 -5.06 2.41
CA TYR A 237 1.20 -3.66 2.71
C TYR A 237 1.63 -3.43 4.16
N GLY A 238 1.45 -4.41 5.05
CA GLY A 238 1.70 -4.27 6.49
C GLY A 238 0.65 -3.45 7.22
N TYR A 239 -0.49 -3.19 6.58
CA TYR A 239 -1.56 -2.40 7.16
C TYR A 239 -2.30 -3.21 8.22
N LYS A 240 -2.43 -2.65 9.42
CA LYS A 240 -3.26 -3.22 10.46
C LYS A 240 -4.65 -2.61 10.37
N LEU A 241 -5.54 -3.30 9.65
CA LEU A 241 -6.96 -2.91 9.62
C LEU A 241 -7.55 -3.09 11.03
N PRO A 242 -8.32 -2.12 11.54
CA PRO A 242 -8.87 -2.16 12.90
C PRO A 242 -9.75 -3.38 13.13
N GLU A 243 -9.67 -3.94 14.35
CA GLU A 243 -10.58 -4.97 14.84
C GLU A 243 -11.94 -4.32 15.11
N ASP A 244 -12.99 -4.88 14.50
CA ASP A 244 -14.33 -4.31 14.54
C ASP A 244 -15.04 -4.72 15.85
N ASP A 245 -15.03 -3.85 16.85
CA ASP A 245 -15.82 -4.02 18.09
C ASP A 245 -17.21 -3.36 17.98
N ARG A 246 -17.47 -2.51 16.95
CA ARG A 246 -18.70 -1.70 16.89
C ARG A 246 -19.18 -1.46 15.45
N ASN A 247 -20.25 -2.18 15.11
CA ASN A 247 -21.21 -1.96 14.02
C ASN A 247 -20.79 -2.35 12.61
N SER A 248 -21.43 -3.43 12.14
CA SER A 248 -21.71 -3.78 10.74
C SER A 248 -20.56 -3.56 9.77
N LYS A 249 -19.91 -4.65 9.35
CA LYS A 249 -18.88 -4.65 8.31
C LYS A 249 -19.44 -4.08 6.99
N ILE A 250 -19.21 -2.79 6.75
CA ILE A 250 -19.60 -2.12 5.51
C ILE A 250 -18.47 -2.27 4.49
N TYR A 251 -18.84 -2.64 3.28
CA TYR A 251 -17.96 -2.74 2.14
C TYR A 251 -18.44 -1.82 1.03
N CYS A 252 -17.54 -1.52 0.09
CA CYS A 252 -17.85 -0.78 -1.12
C CYS A 252 -17.19 -1.45 -2.32
N ASN A 253 -17.90 -1.46 -3.44
CA ASN A 253 -17.31 -1.87 -4.71
C ASN A 253 -16.79 -0.66 -5.46
N ILE A 254 -15.51 -0.71 -5.81
CA ILE A 254 -14.80 0.38 -6.47
C ILE A 254 -14.49 0.00 -7.90
N TYR A 255 -14.79 0.93 -8.80
CA TYR A 255 -14.43 0.88 -10.19
C TYR A 255 -13.23 1.82 -10.46
N PHE A 256 -12.20 1.31 -11.12
CA PHE A 256 -11.07 2.11 -11.59
C PHE A 256 -11.11 2.24 -13.11
N ARG A 257 -11.31 3.47 -13.62
CA ARG A 257 -11.38 3.74 -15.07
C ARG A 257 -10.17 3.23 -15.86
N MET A 258 -9.00 3.18 -15.23
CA MET A 258 -7.74 2.76 -15.87
C MET A 258 -7.50 1.25 -15.85
N ILE A 259 -8.30 0.47 -15.11
CA ILE A 259 -8.14 -0.98 -14.95
C ILE A 259 -9.40 -1.65 -15.51
N ARG A 260 -9.31 -2.09 -16.76
CA ARG A 260 -10.32 -2.83 -17.56
C ARG A 260 -11.49 -3.38 -16.73
N GLU A 261 -12.63 -2.70 -16.79
CA GLU A 261 -14.00 -3.08 -16.36
C GLU A 261 -14.22 -3.84 -15.03
N ARG A 262 -13.18 -4.08 -14.23
CA ARG A 262 -13.26 -4.90 -13.02
C ARG A 262 -13.56 -4.02 -11.82
N THR A 263 -14.57 -4.42 -11.06
CA THR A 263 -14.86 -3.89 -9.73
C THR A 263 -14.05 -4.62 -8.68
N PHE A 264 -13.61 -3.88 -7.67
CA PHE A 264 -12.87 -4.42 -6.53
C PHE A 264 -13.62 -4.09 -5.25
N THR A 265 -13.84 -5.09 -4.41
CA THR A 265 -14.50 -4.90 -3.11
C THR A 265 -13.48 -4.45 -2.07
N TYR A 266 -13.83 -3.44 -1.29
CA TYR A 266 -13.00 -2.94 -0.21
C TYR A 266 -13.80 -2.68 1.07
N PRO A 267 -13.20 -2.84 2.26
CA PRO A 267 -13.80 -2.38 3.50
C PRO A 267 -13.97 -0.86 3.50
N PHE A 268 -15.18 -0.35 3.72
CA PHE A 268 -15.50 1.06 3.52
C PHE A 268 -14.69 1.99 4.45
N CYS A 269 -14.66 1.71 5.75
CA CYS A 269 -14.05 2.57 6.77
C CYS A 269 -12.51 2.68 6.69
N ASN A 270 -11.84 1.76 5.98
CA ASN A 270 -10.39 1.57 6.10
C ASN A 270 -9.61 1.73 4.79
N SER A 271 -10.30 1.87 3.66
CA SER A 271 -9.67 1.83 2.33
C SER A 271 -9.96 3.05 1.48
N THR A 272 -10.97 3.86 1.83
CA THR A 272 -11.40 4.99 1.02
C THR A 272 -11.17 6.31 1.75
N CYS A 273 -10.69 7.30 1.02
CA CYS A 273 -10.43 8.64 1.53
C CYS A 273 -11.08 9.64 0.57
N ARG A 274 -12.16 10.31 1.01
CA ARG A 274 -12.81 11.34 0.19
C ARG A 274 -12.06 12.67 0.26
N ARG A 275 -11.51 13.01 1.43
CA ARG A 275 -10.66 14.18 1.64
C ARG A 275 -9.19 13.77 1.70
N CYS A 276 -8.58 13.49 0.54
CA CYS A 276 -7.12 13.45 0.49
C CYS A 276 -6.60 14.90 0.55
N PRO A 277 -5.79 15.29 1.54
CA PRO A 277 -5.31 16.67 1.69
C PRO A 277 -4.21 17.04 0.68
N LEU A 278 -4.06 16.33 -0.43
CA LEU A 278 -3.17 16.80 -1.50
C LEU A 278 -3.63 18.15 -2.06
N THR A 279 -4.91 18.50 -1.88
CA THR A 279 -5.48 19.82 -2.15
C THR A 279 -5.62 20.71 -0.90
N THR A 280 -5.32 20.23 0.30
CA THR A 280 -5.48 20.99 1.57
C THR A 280 -4.17 21.20 2.34
N LEU A 281 -3.02 21.11 1.67
CA LEU A 281 -1.78 21.77 2.11
C LEU A 281 -1.84 23.31 1.98
N PHE A 282 -2.99 23.88 1.64
CA PHE A 282 -3.24 25.32 1.64
C PHE A 282 -4.49 25.67 2.46
N SER A 283 -4.27 25.96 3.73
CA SER A 283 -5.05 26.88 4.60
C SER A 283 -4.39 26.75 5.98
N GLY A 284 -3.48 27.64 6.34
CA GLY A 284 -3.80 29.05 6.54
C GLY A 284 -4.72 29.12 7.76
N LEU A 285 -4.13 29.43 8.91
CA LEU A 285 -4.83 29.82 10.13
C LEU A 285 -6.03 30.72 9.75
N ALA A 286 -7.23 30.31 10.14
CA ALA A 286 -8.32 31.26 10.21
C ALA A 286 -8.00 32.23 11.37
N PRO A 287 -7.93 33.55 11.12
CA PRO A 287 -8.02 34.50 12.22
C PRO A 287 -9.45 34.41 12.77
N ALA A 288 -9.57 34.24 14.09
CA ALA A 288 -10.84 34.45 14.76
C ALA A 288 -11.23 35.94 14.65
N PRO A 289 -12.54 36.27 14.59
CA PRO A 289 -13.01 37.65 14.71
C PRO A 289 -12.63 38.26 16.06
#